data_AF-A0A494W8Q0-F1
#
_entry.id   AF-A0A494W8Q0-F1
#
_cell.length_a   1.000
_cell.length_b   1.000
_cell.length_c   1.000
_cell.angle_alpha   90.00
_cell.angle_beta   90.00
_cell.angle_gamma   90.00
#
_symmetry.space_group_name_H-M   'P 1'
#
loop_
_entity.id
_entity.type
_entity.pdbx_description
1 polymer ?
#
loop_
_entity_poly.entity_id
_entity_poly.type
_entity_poly.pdbx_seq_one_letter_code
_entity_poly.pdbx_strand_id
1 'polypeptide(L)'
;MALLIAGWLGLRSEMVIAQSVARLQRQAVSLRSERPSPEPDPDLPADKPPRALLADALFIAQQHATAPAPTRRPALIAADETVADVTARRPHSADAWVIRALLRSQLAGEGDASAIDALARSYREAPFLYRAAEWRVGYGARQWGRLDAGSQARLINEALIYGQINGSARLQMFAQIRDTDAYAPVLSAWHRLQLRRALR
;
A
#
# COMPACT_ATOMS: atom_id res chain seq x y z
N MET A 1 -18.19 -20.00 -30.57
CA MET A 1 -18.97 -19.80 -29.32
C MET A 1 -18.08 -19.56 -28.09
N ALA A 2 -17.05 -20.36 -27.82
CA ALA A 2 -16.16 -20.19 -26.65
C ALA A 2 -15.44 -18.82 -26.55
N LEU A 3 -15.04 -18.22 -27.69
CA LEU A 3 -14.39 -16.90 -27.72
C LEU A 3 -15.31 -15.75 -27.27
N LEU A 4 -16.62 -15.84 -27.53
CA LEU A 4 -17.58 -14.82 -27.12
C LEU A 4 -17.87 -14.88 -25.61
N ILE A 5 -17.88 -16.08 -25.03
CA ILE A 5 -18.06 -16.29 -23.59
C ILE A 5 -16.84 -15.77 -22.82
N ALA A 6 -15.62 -16.05 -23.30
CA ALA A 6 -14.39 -15.53 -22.70
C ALA A 6 -14.31 -14.00 -22.76
N GLY A 7 -14.71 -13.39 -23.89
CA GLY A 7 -14.78 -11.93 -24.03
C GLY A 7 -15.78 -11.27 -23.06
N TRP A 8 -16.96 -11.87 -22.89
CA TRP A 8 -17.97 -11.37 -21.96
C TRP A 8 -17.54 -11.49 -20.49
N LEU A 9 -16.92 -12.61 -20.10
CA LEU A 9 -16.36 -12.80 -18.75
C LEU A 9 -15.23 -11.80 -18.46
N GLY A 10 -14.36 -11.54 -19.46
CA GLY A 10 -13.32 -10.52 -19.36
C GLY A 10 -13.89 -9.13 -19.11
N LEU A 11 -14.85 -8.69 -19.92
CA LEU A 11 -15.52 -7.39 -19.78
C LEU A 11 -16.20 -7.23 -18.42
N ARG A 12 -16.89 -8.27 -17.94
CA ARG A 12 -17.51 -8.27 -16.61
C ARG A 12 -16.48 -8.09 -15.50
N SER A 13 -15.34 -8.79 -15.59
CA SER A 13 -14.26 -8.67 -14.60
C SER A 13 -13.65 -7.27 -14.57
N GLU A 14 -13.42 -6.66 -15.74
CA GLU A 14 -12.89 -5.29 -15.84
C GLU A 14 -13.89 -4.27 -15.29
N MET A 15 -15.19 -4.46 -15.52
CA MET A 15 -16.22 -3.58 -14.95
C MET A 15 -16.23 -3.63 -13.41
N VAL A 16 -16.14 -4.82 -12.82
CA VAL A 16 -16.09 -4.98 -11.34
C VAL A 16 -14.81 -4.35 -10.76
N ILE A 17 -13.67 -4.49 -11.45
CA ILE A 17 -12.41 -3.81 -11.07
C ILE A 17 -12.59 -2.29 -11.14
N ALA A 18 -13.14 -1.79 -12.24
CA ALA A 18 -13.34 -0.35 -12.44
C ALA A 18 -14.26 0.25 -11.37
N GLN A 19 -15.35 -0.42 -11.02
CA GLN A 19 -16.26 0.00 -9.94
C GLN A 19 -15.55 0.06 -8.58
N SER A 20 -14.80 -0.99 -8.23
CA SER A 20 -14.08 -1.08 -6.96
C SER A 20 -12.99 0.00 -6.85
N VAL A 21 -12.23 0.22 -7.93
CA VAL A 21 -11.20 1.27 -8.01
C VAL A 21 -11.82 2.67 -7.99
N ALA A 22 -12.91 2.91 -8.72
CA ALA A 22 -13.59 4.19 -8.74
C ALA A 22 -14.14 4.55 -7.35
N ARG A 23 -14.65 3.57 -6.60
CA ARG A 23 -15.07 3.77 -5.21
C ARG A 23 -13.91 4.13 -4.30
N LEU A 24 -12.78 3.42 -4.38
CA LEU A 24 -11.57 3.77 -3.63
C LEU A 24 -11.10 5.20 -3.96
N GLN A 25 -11.14 5.58 -5.23
CA GLN A 25 -10.79 6.95 -5.66
C GLN A 25 -11.74 8.00 -5.07
N ARG A 26 -13.06 7.75 -5.07
CA ARG A 26 -14.04 8.64 -4.45
C ARG A 26 -13.80 8.80 -2.95
N GLN A 27 -13.49 7.72 -2.25
CA GLN A 27 -13.13 7.77 -0.83
C GLN A 27 -11.86 8.60 -0.60
N ALA A 28 -10.82 8.41 -1.41
CA ALA A 28 -9.59 9.18 -1.30
C ALA A 28 -9.83 10.69 -1.51
N VAL A 29 -10.76 11.06 -2.39
CA VAL A 29 -11.21 12.46 -2.54
C VAL A 29 -12.00 12.92 -1.31
N SER A 30 -12.95 12.14 -0.81
CA SER A 30 -13.73 12.49 0.38
C SER A 30 -12.85 12.74 1.60
N LEU A 31 -11.86 11.86 1.85
CA LEU A 31 -10.92 12.00 2.96
C LEU A 31 -10.08 13.29 2.88
N ARG A 32 -9.71 13.72 1.68
CA ARG A 32 -8.97 14.98 1.46
C ARG A 32 -9.85 16.22 1.62
N SER A 33 -11.14 16.08 1.39
CA SER A 33 -12.10 17.19 1.43
C SER A 33 -12.97 17.19 2.70
N GLU A 34 -12.63 16.36 3.70
CA GLU A 34 -13.40 16.16 4.93
C GLU A 34 -14.90 15.87 4.70
N ARG A 35 -15.22 15.26 3.56
CA ARG A 35 -16.59 14.88 3.21
C ARG A 35 -16.93 13.49 3.76
N PRO A 36 -18.22 13.19 3.97
CA PRO A 36 -18.66 11.84 4.29
C PRO A 36 -18.08 10.82 3.30
N SER A 37 -17.59 9.70 3.82
CA SER A 37 -17.13 8.60 2.99
C SER A 37 -18.33 8.00 2.25
N PRO A 38 -18.16 7.58 0.98
CA PRO A 38 -19.22 6.89 0.26
C PRO A 38 -19.58 5.59 0.98
N GLU A 39 -20.88 5.23 0.96
CA GLU A 39 -21.36 3.99 1.55
C GLU A 39 -20.81 2.75 0.83
N PRO A 40 -20.71 1.60 1.52
CA PRO A 40 -20.43 0.32 0.86
C PRO A 40 -21.50 0.03 -0.20
N ASP A 41 -21.08 -0.54 -1.34
CA ASP A 41 -22.00 -0.91 -2.41
C ASP A 41 -22.53 -2.34 -2.13
N PRO A 42 -23.83 -2.53 -1.89
CA PRO A 42 -24.39 -3.83 -1.51
C PRO A 42 -24.41 -4.83 -2.68
N ASP A 43 -24.30 -4.39 -3.93
CA ASP A 43 -24.63 -5.20 -5.12
C ASP A 43 -23.43 -5.86 -5.80
N LEU A 44 -22.30 -6.00 -5.11
CA LEU A 44 -21.12 -6.55 -5.75
C LEU A 44 -21.14 -8.08 -5.83
N PRO A 45 -20.75 -8.68 -6.97
CA PRO A 45 -20.76 -10.12 -7.15
C PRO A 45 -19.82 -10.82 -6.16
N ALA A 46 -20.19 -12.04 -5.73
CA ALA A 46 -19.41 -12.83 -4.77
C ALA A 46 -18.05 -13.28 -5.32
N ASP A 47 -17.94 -13.54 -6.62
CA ASP A 47 -16.70 -13.94 -7.28
C ASP A 47 -15.97 -12.73 -7.88
N LYS A 48 -15.27 -11.98 -7.01
CA LYS A 48 -14.51 -10.80 -7.43
C LYS A 48 -13.11 -11.16 -7.93
N PRO A 49 -12.63 -10.51 -9.01
CA PRO A 49 -11.24 -10.64 -9.41
C PRO A 49 -10.30 -10.11 -8.32
N PRO A 50 -9.07 -10.66 -8.17
CA PRO A 50 -8.15 -10.26 -7.09
C PRO A 50 -7.87 -8.76 -7.00
N ARG A 51 -7.81 -8.05 -8.13
CA ARG A 51 -7.59 -6.59 -8.13
C ARG A 51 -8.75 -5.83 -7.49
N ALA A 52 -9.99 -6.29 -7.65
CA ALA A 52 -11.16 -5.71 -7.00
C ALA A 52 -11.13 -6.00 -5.49
N LEU A 53 -10.79 -7.24 -5.09
CA LEU A 53 -10.63 -7.61 -3.68
C LEU A 53 -9.59 -6.75 -2.96
N LEU A 54 -8.44 -6.49 -3.59
CA LEU A 54 -7.41 -5.61 -3.03
C LEU A 54 -7.87 -4.15 -2.91
N ALA A 55 -8.61 -3.64 -3.90
CA ALA A 55 -9.15 -2.28 -3.84
C ALA A 55 -10.17 -2.14 -2.68
N ASP A 56 -11.02 -3.14 -2.48
CA ASP A 56 -12.01 -3.18 -1.40
C ASP A 56 -11.35 -3.30 -0.02
N ALA A 57 -10.33 -4.15 0.12
CA ALA A 57 -9.57 -4.28 1.37
C ALA A 57 -8.87 -2.96 1.74
N LEU A 58 -8.29 -2.26 0.75
CA LEU A 58 -7.70 -0.94 0.97
C LEU A 58 -8.75 0.11 1.32
N PHE A 59 -9.93 0.06 0.71
CA PHE A 59 -11.06 0.94 1.05
C PHE A 59 -11.46 0.77 2.52
N ILE A 60 -11.59 -0.48 2.98
CA ILE A 60 -11.89 -0.81 4.38
C ILE A 60 -10.81 -0.26 5.32
N ALA A 61 -9.52 -0.49 4.98
CA ALA A 61 -8.40 0.03 5.77
C ALA A 61 -8.41 1.56 5.91
N GLN A 62 -8.80 2.27 4.84
CA GLN A 62 -8.89 3.74 4.84
C GLN A 62 -10.11 4.23 5.60
N GLN A 63 -11.27 3.57 5.44
CA GLN A 63 -12.52 3.94 6.12
C GLN A 63 -12.38 3.86 7.64
N HIS A 64 -11.62 2.89 8.12
CA HIS A 64 -11.51 2.58 9.54
C HIS A 64 -10.21 3.06 10.19
N ALA A 65 -9.38 3.84 9.48
CA ALA A 65 -8.09 4.32 9.99
C ALA A 65 -8.21 5.09 11.32
N THR A 66 -9.28 5.87 11.50
CA THR A 66 -9.53 6.71 12.69
C THR A 66 -10.62 6.16 13.61
N ALA A 67 -11.28 5.06 13.23
CA ALA A 67 -12.37 4.49 14.03
C ALA A 67 -11.81 3.82 15.31
N PRO A 68 -12.57 3.81 16.43
CA PRO A 68 -12.19 3.10 17.64
C PRO A 68 -11.98 1.60 17.39
N ALA A 69 -11.03 1.00 18.11
CA ALA A 69 -10.64 -0.40 17.94
C ALA A 69 -11.81 -1.40 17.93
N PRO A 70 -12.80 -1.34 18.86
CA PRO A 70 -13.92 -2.27 18.87
C PRO A 70 -14.75 -2.23 17.58
N THR A 71 -14.90 -1.05 16.98
CA THR A 71 -15.70 -0.83 15.77
C THR A 71 -14.96 -1.28 14.51
N ARG A 72 -13.65 -1.04 14.42
CA ARG A 72 -12.88 -1.37 13.21
C ARG A 72 -12.42 -2.82 13.12
N ARG A 73 -12.20 -3.48 14.26
CA ARG A 73 -11.50 -4.78 14.30
C ARG A 73 -12.16 -5.87 13.44
N PRO A 74 -13.50 -6.08 13.44
CA PRO A 74 -14.12 -7.11 12.61
C PRO A 74 -13.93 -6.85 11.10
N ALA A 75 -14.09 -5.58 10.67
CA ALA A 75 -13.92 -5.19 9.27
C ALA A 75 -12.48 -5.38 8.79
N LEU A 76 -11.50 -5.00 9.61
CA LEU A 76 -10.09 -5.17 9.30
C LEU A 76 -9.66 -6.65 9.27
N ILE A 77 -10.21 -7.50 10.15
CA ILE A 77 -9.96 -8.95 10.11
C ILE A 77 -10.48 -9.55 8.80
N ALA A 78 -11.73 -9.26 8.43
CA ALA A 78 -12.32 -9.77 7.19
C ALA A 78 -11.55 -9.29 5.94
N ALA A 79 -11.09 -8.04 5.94
CA ALA A 79 -10.24 -7.51 4.87
C ALA A 79 -8.87 -8.23 4.82
N ASP A 80 -8.26 -8.50 5.97
CA ASP A 80 -6.96 -9.19 6.01
C ASP A 80 -7.07 -10.65 5.56
N GLU A 81 -8.14 -11.36 5.93
CA GLU A 81 -8.42 -12.72 5.43
C GLU A 81 -8.59 -12.74 3.91
N THR A 82 -9.30 -11.75 3.36
CA THR A 82 -9.45 -11.57 1.91
C THR A 82 -8.10 -11.37 1.23
N VAL A 83 -7.24 -10.51 1.79
CA VAL A 83 -5.90 -10.26 1.26
C VAL A 83 -5.01 -11.49 1.42
N ALA A 84 -5.14 -12.25 2.52
CA ALA A 84 -4.41 -13.48 2.74
C ALA A 84 -4.72 -14.51 1.64
N ASP A 85 -6.00 -14.70 1.30
CA ASP A 85 -6.41 -15.56 0.19
C ASP A 85 -5.85 -15.07 -1.17
N VAL A 86 -5.89 -13.75 -1.43
CA VAL A 86 -5.26 -13.18 -2.63
C VAL A 86 -3.75 -13.46 -2.66
N THR A 87 -3.03 -13.31 -1.54
CA THR A 87 -1.59 -13.60 -1.48
C THR A 87 -1.28 -15.10 -1.61
N ALA A 88 -2.18 -15.98 -1.16
CA ALA A 88 -2.02 -17.43 -1.36
C ALA A 88 -2.15 -17.80 -2.85
N ARG A 89 -3.12 -17.19 -3.56
CA ARG A 89 -3.32 -17.41 -5.00
C ARG A 89 -2.30 -16.67 -5.88
N ARG A 90 -1.73 -15.56 -5.38
CA ARG A 90 -0.78 -14.68 -6.09
C ARG A 90 0.36 -14.26 -5.17
N PRO A 91 1.32 -15.16 -4.86
CA PRO A 91 2.36 -14.91 -3.87
C PRO A 91 3.33 -13.77 -4.24
N HIS A 92 3.38 -13.40 -5.52
CA HIS A 92 4.24 -12.33 -6.06
C HIS A 92 3.55 -10.96 -6.19
N SER A 93 2.34 -10.80 -5.61
CA SER A 93 1.62 -9.51 -5.67
C SER A 93 2.13 -8.55 -4.59
N ALA A 94 3.06 -7.66 -4.97
CA ALA A 94 3.61 -6.67 -4.04
C ALA A 94 2.55 -5.75 -3.43
N ASP A 95 1.56 -5.31 -4.20
CA ASP A 95 0.44 -4.49 -3.71
C ASP A 95 -0.37 -5.21 -2.62
N ALA A 96 -0.60 -6.53 -2.77
CA ALA A 96 -1.30 -7.32 -1.77
C ALA A 96 -0.51 -7.35 -0.45
N TRP A 97 0.81 -7.53 -0.52
CA TRP A 97 1.68 -7.50 0.66
C TRP A 97 1.71 -6.13 1.35
N VAL A 98 1.68 -5.03 0.59
CA VAL A 98 1.54 -3.67 1.15
C VAL A 98 0.22 -3.51 1.89
N ILE A 99 -0.90 -3.91 1.27
CA ILE A 99 -2.23 -3.78 1.88
C ILE A 99 -2.31 -4.65 3.14
N ARG A 100 -1.75 -5.86 3.11
CA ARG A 100 -1.67 -6.73 4.29
C ARG A 100 -0.86 -6.10 5.42
N ALA A 101 0.28 -5.49 5.11
CA ALA A 101 1.09 -4.77 6.10
C ALA A 101 0.31 -3.62 6.75
N LEU A 102 -0.45 -2.86 5.95
CA LEU A 102 -1.33 -1.79 6.43
C LEU A 102 -2.44 -2.31 7.35
N LEU A 103 -3.14 -3.37 6.96
CA LEU A 103 -4.22 -3.95 7.76
C LEU A 103 -3.70 -4.48 9.10
N ARG A 104 -2.59 -5.20 9.08
CA ARG A 104 -1.97 -5.76 10.30
C ARG A 104 -1.46 -4.66 11.24
N SER A 105 -0.87 -3.59 10.71
CA SER A 105 -0.44 -2.47 11.55
C SER A 105 -1.61 -1.72 12.20
N GLN A 106 -2.77 -1.65 11.55
CA GLN A 106 -3.99 -1.08 12.15
C GLN A 106 -4.66 -2.00 13.17
N LEU A 107 -4.56 -3.32 12.98
CA LEU A 107 -5.13 -4.34 13.86
C LEU A 107 -4.36 -4.54 15.16
N ALA A 108 -3.04 -4.66 15.05
CA ALA A 108 -2.15 -5.06 16.14
C ALA A 108 -1.16 -3.98 16.56
N GLY A 109 -1.14 -2.83 15.87
CA GLY A 109 -0.27 -1.69 16.13
C GLY A 109 0.92 -1.62 15.18
N GLU A 110 1.55 -0.44 15.11
CA GLU A 110 2.65 -0.17 14.16
C GLU A 110 3.82 -1.13 14.29
N GLY A 111 3.94 -1.80 15.43
CA GLY A 111 5.05 -2.68 15.75
C GLY A 111 4.83 -4.17 15.57
N ASP A 112 3.70 -4.60 15.01
CA ASP A 112 3.39 -6.02 14.82
C ASP A 112 4.39 -6.69 13.86
N ALA A 113 4.98 -7.80 14.31
CA ALA A 113 5.89 -8.62 13.52
C ALA A 113 5.25 -9.07 12.18
N SER A 114 3.94 -9.34 12.17
CA SER A 114 3.23 -9.77 10.95
C SER A 114 3.10 -8.63 9.94
N ALA A 115 2.93 -7.39 10.41
CA ALA A 115 2.91 -6.21 9.55
C ALA A 115 4.31 -5.92 8.97
N ILE A 116 5.36 -6.10 9.78
CA ILE A 116 6.75 -5.92 9.36
C ILE A 116 7.17 -6.98 8.33
N ASP A 117 6.83 -8.25 8.55
CA ASP A 117 7.12 -9.32 7.58
C ASP A 117 6.38 -9.08 6.24
N ALA A 118 5.11 -8.68 6.29
CA ALA A 118 4.36 -8.32 5.10
C ALA A 118 5.00 -7.12 4.35
N LEU A 119 5.51 -6.12 5.08
CA LEU A 119 6.23 -5.00 4.48
C LEU A 119 7.54 -5.46 3.81
N ALA A 120 8.35 -6.26 4.51
CA ALA A 120 9.59 -6.83 3.98
C ALA A 120 9.32 -7.69 2.73
N ARG A 121 8.22 -8.46 2.74
CA ARG A 121 7.75 -9.21 1.57
C ARG A 121 7.40 -8.28 0.41
N SER A 122 6.72 -7.16 0.64
CA SER A 122 6.45 -6.18 -0.42
C SER A 122 7.73 -5.67 -1.09
N TYR A 123 8.79 -5.43 -0.32
CA TYR A 123 10.10 -5.01 -0.84
C TYR A 123 10.77 -6.08 -1.70
N ARG A 124 10.64 -7.36 -1.33
CA ARG A 124 11.15 -8.46 -2.15
C ARG A 124 10.45 -8.55 -3.50
N GLU A 125 9.12 -8.43 -3.51
CA GLU A 125 8.32 -8.62 -4.73
C GLU A 125 8.36 -7.42 -5.69
N ALA A 126 8.44 -6.18 -5.19
CA ALA A 126 8.58 -4.99 -6.03
C ALA A 126 9.59 -3.98 -5.46
N PRO A 127 10.67 -3.66 -6.20
CA PRO A 127 11.63 -2.63 -5.80
C PRO A 127 11.04 -1.22 -5.68
N PHE A 128 9.98 -0.91 -6.44
CA PHE A 128 9.33 0.39 -6.43
C PHE A 128 7.84 0.25 -6.75
N LEU A 129 6.99 0.87 -5.92
CA LEU A 129 5.54 0.94 -6.16
C LEU A 129 5.07 2.38 -6.08
N TYR A 130 4.99 3.07 -7.23
CA TYR A 130 4.69 4.51 -7.28
C TYR A 130 3.51 4.95 -6.38
N ARG A 131 2.40 4.21 -6.40
CA ARG A 131 1.18 4.54 -5.64
C ARG A 131 1.28 4.24 -4.13
N ALA A 132 2.23 3.41 -3.72
CA ALA A 132 2.44 3.00 -2.34
C ALA A 132 3.75 3.50 -1.76
N ALA A 133 4.63 4.11 -2.57
CA ALA A 133 5.99 4.48 -2.19
C ALA A 133 6.02 5.39 -0.96
N GLU A 134 5.15 6.41 -0.92
CA GLU A 134 5.02 7.30 0.22
C GLU A 134 4.74 6.52 1.52
N TRP A 135 3.70 5.67 1.50
CA TRP A 135 3.32 4.89 2.68
C TRP A 135 4.40 3.88 3.07
N ARG A 136 4.98 3.16 2.10
CA ARG A 136 6.03 2.15 2.36
C ARG A 136 7.28 2.79 2.96
N VAL A 137 7.73 3.92 2.41
CA VAL A 137 8.89 4.64 2.94
C VAL A 137 8.59 5.17 4.34
N GLY A 138 7.45 5.82 4.55
CA GLY A 138 7.09 6.37 5.86
C GLY A 138 6.93 5.29 6.93
N TYR A 139 6.18 4.22 6.65
CA TYR A 139 5.96 3.12 7.58
C TYR A 139 7.26 2.33 7.82
N GLY A 140 8.00 1.99 6.75
CA GLY A 140 9.26 1.26 6.87
C GLY A 140 10.34 2.05 7.62
N ALA A 141 10.36 3.38 7.50
CA ALA A 141 11.27 4.23 8.26
C ALA A 141 10.97 4.18 9.76
N ARG A 142 9.69 4.20 10.16
CA ARG A 142 9.29 4.01 11.57
C ARG A 142 9.64 2.61 12.11
N GLN A 143 9.68 1.62 11.23
CA GLN A 143 10.07 0.24 11.58
C GLN A 143 11.54 -0.08 11.27
N TRP A 144 12.39 0.93 11.04
CA TRP A 144 13.75 0.75 10.52
C TRP A 144 14.57 -0.31 11.27
N GLY A 145 14.61 -0.22 12.60
CA GLY A 145 15.37 -1.14 13.46
C GLY A 145 14.87 -2.59 13.47
N ARG A 146 13.73 -2.87 12.84
CA ARG A 146 13.11 -4.21 12.75
C ARG A 146 13.13 -4.79 11.35
N LEU A 147 13.55 -4.00 10.36
CA LEU A 147 13.73 -4.47 9.00
C LEU A 147 15.07 -5.18 8.86
N ASP A 148 15.09 -6.26 8.07
CA ASP A 148 16.35 -6.87 7.65
C ASP A 148 17.14 -5.92 6.74
N ALA A 149 18.46 -6.14 6.64
CA ALA A 149 19.35 -5.29 5.87
C ALA A 149 18.96 -5.18 4.38
N GLY A 150 18.37 -6.23 3.80
CA GLY A 150 17.87 -6.22 2.44
C GLY A 150 16.67 -5.30 2.26
N SER A 151 15.71 -5.37 3.19
CA SER A 151 14.56 -4.46 3.22
C SER A 151 14.96 -3.01 3.49
N GLN A 152 15.92 -2.77 4.38
CA GLN A 152 16.49 -1.44 4.63
C GLN A 152 17.12 -0.83 3.37
N ALA A 153 17.92 -1.60 2.63
CA ALA A 153 18.52 -1.14 1.38
C ALA A 153 17.47 -0.81 0.30
N ARG A 154 16.41 -1.62 0.22
CA ARG A 154 15.30 -1.39 -0.72
C ARG A 154 14.47 -0.17 -0.35
N LEU A 155 14.24 0.06 0.95
CA LEU A 155 13.60 1.28 1.43
C LEU A 155 14.39 2.52 1.02
N ILE A 156 15.72 2.51 1.21
CA ILE A 156 16.57 3.63 0.78
C ILE A 156 16.39 3.88 -0.72
N ASN A 157 16.47 2.83 -1.55
CA ASN A 157 16.33 2.96 -2.99
C ASN A 157 14.94 3.52 -3.39
N GLU A 158 13.86 3.02 -2.80
CA GLU A 158 12.50 3.52 -3.04
C GLU A 158 12.36 4.98 -2.60
N ALA A 159 12.93 5.37 -1.47
CA ALA A 159 12.96 6.76 -1.01
C ALA A 159 13.69 7.66 -2.02
N LEU A 160 14.86 7.24 -2.52
CA LEU A 160 15.59 8.00 -3.54
C LEU A 160 14.78 8.17 -4.83
N ILE A 161 14.14 7.11 -5.32
CA ILE A 161 13.30 7.17 -6.52
C ILE A 161 12.10 8.08 -6.29
N TYR A 162 11.41 7.93 -5.16
CA TYR A 162 10.25 8.73 -4.81
C TYR A 162 10.59 10.23 -4.69
N GLY A 163 11.69 10.56 -4.01
CA GLY A 163 12.18 11.93 -3.88
C GLY A 163 12.65 12.57 -5.20
N GLN A 164 12.90 11.78 -6.25
CA GLN A 164 13.23 12.30 -7.57
C GLN A 164 11.99 12.68 -8.41
N ILE A 165 10.79 12.22 -8.05
CA ILE A 165 9.57 12.46 -8.85
C ILE A 165 9.31 13.97 -8.99
N ASN A 166 9.29 14.69 -7.87
CA ASN A 166 9.16 16.14 -7.84
C ASN A 166 9.60 16.72 -6.47
N GLY A 167 9.68 18.05 -6.38
CA GLY A 167 10.10 18.73 -5.14
C GLY A 167 9.16 18.49 -3.95
N SER A 168 7.85 18.32 -4.18
CA SER A 168 6.87 18.06 -3.12
C SER A 168 7.04 16.66 -2.52
N ALA A 169 7.15 15.63 -3.35
CA ALA A 169 7.40 14.25 -2.91
C ALA A 169 8.68 14.15 -2.08
N ARG A 170 9.74 14.88 -2.48
CA ARG A 170 10.99 14.97 -1.71
C ARG A 170 10.79 15.56 -0.32
N LEU A 171 10.07 16.68 -0.23
CA LEU A 171 9.79 17.35 1.05
C LEU A 171 8.96 16.45 1.97
N GLN A 172 7.91 15.83 1.44
CA GLN A 172 7.05 14.90 2.18
C GLN A 172 7.84 13.69 2.69
N MET A 173 8.66 13.08 1.83
CA MET A 173 9.53 11.97 2.20
C MET A 173 10.45 12.35 3.37
N PHE A 174 11.22 13.45 3.25
CA PHE A 174 12.13 13.86 4.32
C PHE A 174 11.39 14.26 5.60
N ALA A 175 10.21 14.85 5.50
CA ALA A 175 9.38 15.16 6.67
C ALA A 175 8.94 13.87 7.39
N GLN A 176 8.51 12.84 6.66
CA GLN A 176 8.05 11.58 7.26
C GLN A 176 9.15 10.77 7.95
N ILE A 177 10.39 10.85 7.45
CA ILE A 177 11.50 10.04 7.98
C ILE A 177 12.41 10.80 8.95
N ARG A 178 12.20 12.12 9.13
CA ARG A 178 13.10 13.02 9.89
C ARG A 178 13.44 12.50 11.29
N ASP A 179 12.43 12.01 11.99
CA ASP A 179 12.55 11.59 13.40
C ASP A 179 12.71 10.07 13.52
N THR A 180 13.28 9.42 12.51
CA THR A 180 13.51 7.98 12.46
C THR A 180 14.98 7.65 12.21
N ASP A 181 15.41 6.46 12.61
CA ASP A 181 16.77 5.97 12.36
C ASP A 181 17.10 5.81 10.87
N ALA A 182 16.09 5.79 10.00
CA ALA A 182 16.25 5.77 8.55
C ALA A 182 16.74 7.12 7.96
N TYR A 183 16.62 8.23 8.71
CA TYR A 183 16.93 9.56 8.21
C TYR A 183 18.37 9.69 7.69
N ALA A 184 19.34 9.35 8.55
CA ALA A 184 20.76 9.52 8.22
C ALA A 184 21.22 8.63 7.05
N PRO A 185 20.84 7.33 6.96
CA PRO A 185 21.12 6.51 5.79
C PRO A 185 20.52 7.07 4.49
N VAL A 186 19.26 7.50 4.52
CA VAL A 186 18.58 8.05 3.33
C VAL A 186 19.20 9.38 2.90
N LEU A 187 19.46 10.31 3.84
CA LEU A 187 20.10 11.58 3.55
C LEU A 187 21.50 11.40 2.95
N SER A 188 22.28 10.48 3.51
CA SER A 188 23.61 10.13 2.99
C SER A 188 23.54 9.59 1.56
N ALA A 189 22.58 8.71 1.27
CA ALA A 189 22.39 8.18 -0.06
C ALA A 189 21.92 9.26 -1.06
N TRP A 190 21.07 10.18 -0.61
CA TRP A 190 20.61 11.32 -1.39
C TRP A 190 21.76 12.27 -1.76
N HIS A 191 22.61 12.65 -0.79
CA HIS A 191 23.79 13.48 -1.05
C HIS A 191 24.74 12.83 -2.07
N ARG A 192 25.03 11.53 -1.93
CA ARG A 192 25.85 10.80 -2.90
C ARG A 192 25.26 10.84 -4.32
N LEU A 193 23.94 10.68 -4.43
CA LEU A 193 23.22 10.79 -5.69
C LEU A 193 23.37 12.18 -6.31
N GLN A 194 23.26 13.26 -5.53
CA GLN A 194 23.43 14.63 -6.03
C GLN A 194 24.86 14.91 -6.51
N LEU A 195 25.87 14.48 -5.74
CA LEU A 195 27.28 14.62 -6.14
C LEU A 195 27.56 13.91 -7.47
N ARG A 196 27.02 12.69 -7.65
CA ARG A 196 27.16 11.95 -8.93
C ARG A 196 26.50 12.65 -10.10
N ARG A 197 25.45 13.44 -9.87
CA ARG A 197 24.78 14.22 -10.93
C ARG A 197 25.56 15.48 -11.27
N ALA A 198 26.17 16.14 -10.30
CA ALA A 198 26.98 17.34 -10.52
C ALA A 198 28.28 17.07 -11.31
N LEU A 199 28.76 15.82 -11.30
CA LEU A 199 29.97 15.37 -12.00
C LEU A 199 29.71 14.84 -13.43
N ARG A 200 28.46 14.84 -13.89
CA ARG A 200 28.06 14.43 -15.25
C ARG A 200 27.68 15.64 -16.06
#